data_AF-E4NWH9-F1
#
_entry.id   AF-E4NWH9-F1
#
_cell.length_a   1.000
_cell.length_b   1.000
_cell.length_c   1.000
_cell.angle_alpha   90.00
_cell.angle_beta   90.00
_cell.angle_gamma   90.00
#
_symmetry.space_group_name_H-M   'P 1'
#
loop_
_entity.id
_entity.type
_entity.pdbx_description
1 polymer ?
#
loop_
_entity_poly.entity_id
_entity_poly.type
_entity_poly.pdbx_seq_one_letter_code
_entity_poly.pdbx_strand_id
1 'polypeptide(L)'
;MSANSDEVYELYEQLSEEEREDFFHRLSGDLDWVSIDESVPEIDEEPWNLYWHEFKSGSDEFEKFIHNPLAVLANSIEEVDESFHITTNIVNHHRGLAMTEVCTMPMVMAEYETVHVLLYKH
;
A
#
# COMPACT_ATOMS: atom_id res chain seq x y z
N MET A 1 -2.08 23.60 -11.12
CA MET A 1 -3.37 24.25 -11.42
C MET A 1 -4.38 23.52 -10.56
N SER A 2 -4.92 24.13 -9.50
CA SER A 2 -5.93 23.46 -8.67
C SER A 2 -7.26 23.51 -9.41
N ALA A 3 -7.89 22.36 -9.64
CA ALA A 3 -9.29 22.32 -10.03
C ALA A 3 -10.12 23.05 -8.96
N ASN A 4 -11.12 23.81 -9.39
CA ASN A 4 -11.99 24.56 -8.49
C ASN A 4 -12.90 23.56 -7.74
N SER A 5 -13.17 23.75 -6.44
CA SER A 5 -13.94 22.76 -5.65
C SER A 5 -15.32 22.44 -6.25
N ASP A 6 -15.89 23.43 -6.93
CA ASP A 6 -17.21 23.33 -7.56
C ASP A 6 -17.17 22.41 -8.79
N GLU A 7 -16.07 22.37 -9.54
CA GLU A 7 -15.89 21.49 -10.71
C GLU A 7 -15.72 20.02 -10.31
N VAL A 8 -15.09 19.76 -9.17
CA VAL A 8 -14.90 18.41 -8.62
C VAL A 8 -16.22 17.83 -8.13
N TYR A 9 -17.07 18.67 -7.52
CA TYR A 9 -18.38 18.25 -7.03
C TYR A 9 -19.37 17.97 -8.17
N GLU A 10 -19.36 18.79 -9.22
CA GLU A 10 -20.15 18.55 -10.44
C GLU A 10 -19.75 17.25 -11.16
N LEU A 11 -18.46 16.89 -11.12
CA LEU A 11 -17.97 15.62 -11.68
C LEU A 11 -18.45 14.43 -10.85
N TYR A 12 -18.36 14.52 -9.52
CA TYR A 12 -18.80 13.48 -8.58
C TYR A 12 -20.29 13.14 -8.72
N GLU A 13 -21.15 14.14 -8.92
CA GLU A 13 -22.59 13.91 -9.10
C GLU A 13 -22.93 13.17 -10.40
N GLN A 14 -22.05 13.17 -11.40
CA GLN A 14 -22.25 12.48 -12.68
C GLN A 14 -21.78 11.03 -12.68
N LEU A 15 -21.06 10.59 -11.65
CA LEU A 15 -20.57 9.23 -11.50
C LEU A 15 -21.67 8.29 -10.99
N SER A 16 -21.63 7.03 -11.41
CA SER A 16 -22.42 5.94 -10.80
C SER A 16 -21.97 5.64 -9.37
N GLU A 17 -22.73 4.88 -8.59
CA GLU A 17 -22.35 4.53 -7.21
C GLU A 17 -20.98 3.82 -7.13
N GLU A 18 -20.72 2.87 -8.03
CA GLU A 18 -19.44 2.15 -8.12
C GLU A 18 -18.28 3.09 -8.50
N GLU A 19 -18.51 4.02 -9.43
CA GLU A 19 -17.51 5.03 -9.81
C GLU A 19 -17.29 6.10 -8.73
N ARG A 20 -18.28 6.35 -7.86
CA ARG A 20 -18.15 7.29 -6.74
C ARG A 20 -17.31 6.72 -5.62
N GLU A 21 -17.43 5.43 -5.33
CA GLU A 21 -16.56 4.73 -4.37
C GLU A 21 -15.11 4.78 -4.85
N ASP A 22 -14.87 4.42 -6.12
CA ASP A 22 -13.56 4.47 -6.77
C ASP A 22 -13.01 5.92 -6.85
N PHE A 23 -13.87 6.91 -7.10
CA PHE A 23 -13.49 8.34 -7.06
C PHE A 23 -13.11 8.81 -5.66
N PHE A 24 -13.80 8.35 -4.61
CA PHE A 24 -13.44 8.65 -3.24
C PHE A 24 -12.14 7.97 -2.82
N HIS A 25 -11.90 6.71 -3.19
CA HIS A 25 -10.62 6.03 -2.95
C HIS A 25 -9.44 6.75 -3.60
N ARG A 26 -9.62 7.23 -4.84
CA ARG A 26 -8.61 8.04 -5.53
C ARG A 26 -8.38 9.42 -4.90
N LEU A 27 -9.38 9.97 -4.20
CA LEU A 27 -9.32 11.27 -3.54
C LEU A 27 -8.86 11.19 -2.08
N SER A 28 -9.13 10.09 -1.39
CA SER A 28 -8.68 9.83 -0.02
C SER A 28 -7.18 9.56 0.05
N GLY A 29 -6.56 9.14 -1.07
CA GLY A 29 -5.15 8.76 -1.10
C GLY A 29 -4.90 7.46 -0.34
N ASP A 30 -5.91 6.59 -0.28
CA ASP A 30 -5.78 5.27 0.30
C ASP A 30 -4.86 4.45 -0.61
N LEU A 31 -3.78 3.93 -0.02
CA LEU A 31 -2.91 3.00 -0.72
C LEU A 31 -3.65 1.68 -0.85
N ASP A 32 -4.11 1.35 -2.05
CA ASP A 32 -4.74 0.05 -2.32
C ASP A 32 -3.66 -1.05 -2.29
N TRP A 33 -3.57 -1.74 -1.15
CA TRP A 33 -2.79 -2.96 -1.01
C TRP A 33 -3.61 -4.14 -1.53
N VAL A 34 -3.01 -4.91 -2.45
CA VAL A 34 -3.66 -6.10 -3.00
C VAL A 34 -3.28 -7.30 -2.15
N SER A 35 -4.25 -7.99 -1.55
CA SER A 35 -4.01 -9.30 -0.94
C SER A 35 -3.71 -10.33 -2.01
N ILE A 36 -2.58 -11.04 -1.87
CA ILE A 36 -2.15 -12.10 -2.77
C ILE A 36 -2.80 -13.43 -2.39
N ASP A 37 -3.21 -13.58 -1.13
CA ASP A 37 -3.72 -14.84 -0.58
C ASP A 37 -4.98 -15.30 -1.33
N GLU A 38 -5.89 -14.36 -1.64
CA GLU A 38 -7.09 -14.64 -2.43
C GLU A 38 -6.78 -15.08 -3.87
N SER A 39 -5.62 -14.71 -4.39
CA SER A 39 -5.19 -14.99 -5.76
C SER A 39 -4.35 -16.25 -5.90
N VAL A 40 -3.82 -16.78 -4.80
CA VAL A 40 -2.90 -17.93 -4.78
C VAL A 40 -3.42 -18.96 -3.76
N PRO A 41 -4.28 -19.90 -4.18
CA PRO A 41 -4.90 -20.87 -3.28
C PRO A 41 -3.91 -21.72 -2.49
N GLU A 42 -2.67 -21.87 -2.97
CA GLU A 42 -1.62 -22.62 -2.30
C GLU A 42 -1.14 -22.00 -0.98
N ILE A 43 -1.43 -20.72 -0.71
CA ILE A 43 -0.99 -20.00 0.49
C ILE A 43 -2.16 -19.54 1.39
N ASP A 44 -3.41 -19.84 1.03
CA ASP A 44 -4.62 -19.39 1.76
C ASP A 44 -4.70 -19.93 3.20
N GLU A 45 -4.08 -21.09 3.49
CA GLU A 45 -4.04 -21.69 4.83
C GLU A 45 -2.78 -21.35 5.64
N GLU A 46 -1.92 -20.47 5.12
CA GLU A 46 -0.69 -20.09 5.81
C GLU A 46 -0.99 -19.20 7.04
N PRO A 47 -0.15 -19.24 8.10
CA PRO A 47 -0.37 -18.46 9.31
C PRO A 47 0.01 -16.97 9.14
N TRP A 48 0.09 -16.52 7.90
CA TRP A 48 0.49 -15.18 7.49
C TRP A 48 -0.28 -14.77 6.24
N ASN A 49 -0.48 -13.46 6.10
CA ASN A 49 -1.13 -12.87 4.93
C ASN A 49 -0.12 -12.07 4.12
N LEU A 50 -0.17 -12.17 2.79
CA LEU A 50 0.77 -11.50 1.90
C LEU A 50 0.06 -10.45 1.06
N TYR A 51 0.58 -9.23 1.08
CA TYR A 51 0.05 -8.13 0.28
C TYR A 51 1.09 -7.63 -0.71
N TRP A 52 0.61 -6.88 -1.71
CA TRP A 52 1.41 -6.28 -2.75
C TRP A 52 1.01 -4.83 -2.96
N HIS A 53 2.01 -3.96 -3.15
CA HIS A 53 1.82 -2.62 -3.67
C HIS A 53 3.06 -2.15 -4.45
N GLU A 54 2.88 -1.22 -5.39
CA GLU A 54 3.97 -0.60 -6.14
C GLU A 54 4.04 0.90 -5.85
N PHE A 55 5.14 1.33 -5.24
CA PHE A 55 5.40 2.74 -5.05
C PHE A 55 6.21 3.32 -6.21
N LYS A 56 5.87 4.53 -6.61
CA LYS A 56 6.76 5.36 -7.43
C LYS A 56 7.89 5.91 -6.55
N SER A 57 9.15 5.59 -6.85
CA SER A 57 10.29 6.15 -6.12
C SER A 57 10.30 7.68 -6.10
N GLY A 58 10.55 8.24 -4.91
CA GLY A 58 10.58 9.67 -4.66
C GLY A 58 9.21 10.34 -4.68
N SER A 59 8.11 9.56 -4.70
CA SER A 59 6.79 10.11 -4.40
C SER A 59 6.66 10.39 -2.90
N ASP A 60 5.79 11.33 -2.53
CA ASP A 60 5.53 11.66 -1.13
C ASP A 60 5.02 10.45 -0.34
N GLU A 61 4.25 9.56 -0.98
CA GLU A 61 3.76 8.31 -0.39
C GLU A 61 4.91 7.35 -0.09
N PHE A 62 5.84 7.17 -1.02
CA PHE A 62 7.01 6.32 -0.83
C PHE A 62 7.91 6.86 0.28
N GLU A 63 8.14 8.18 0.32
CA GLU A 63 8.93 8.80 1.38
C GLU A 63 8.27 8.64 2.75
N LYS A 64 6.95 8.82 2.85
CA LYS A 64 6.19 8.53 4.09
C LYS A 64 6.37 7.07 4.51
N PHE A 65 6.22 6.14 3.56
CA PHE A 65 6.38 4.71 3.81
C PHE A 65 7.78 4.36 4.29
N ILE A 66 8.85 4.85 3.65
CA ILE A 66 10.23 4.55 4.06
C ILE A 66 10.55 5.13 5.45
N HIS A 67 9.98 6.27 5.80
CA HIS A 67 10.18 6.89 7.11
C HIS A 67 9.41 6.19 8.24
N ASN A 68 8.18 5.75 7.99
CA ASN A 68 7.37 5.04 8.97
C ASN A 68 6.47 4.00 8.28
N PRO A 69 7.06 2.85 7.88
CA PRO A 69 6.33 1.85 7.10
C PRO A 69 5.19 1.26 7.90
N LEU A 70 5.35 1.13 9.22
CA LEU A 70 4.34 0.52 10.06
C LEU A 70 3.08 1.39 10.18
N ALA A 71 3.22 2.70 10.37
CA ALA A 71 2.05 3.59 10.39
C ALA A 71 1.33 3.61 9.04
N VAL A 72 2.07 3.56 7.93
CA VAL A 72 1.44 3.47 6.60
C VAL A 72 0.66 2.16 6.45
N LEU A 73 1.25 1.03 6.85
CA LEU A 73 0.59 -0.28 6.78
C LEU A 73 -0.62 -0.37 7.71
N ALA A 74 -0.51 0.10 8.95
CA ALA A 74 -1.63 0.09 9.91
C ALA A 74 -2.82 0.95 9.49
N ASN A 75 -2.58 1.99 8.67
CA ASN A 75 -3.66 2.80 8.10
C ASN A 75 -4.34 2.15 6.88
N SER A 76 -3.74 1.12 6.28
CA SER A 76 -4.21 0.56 4.99
C SER A 76 -4.46 -0.95 5.01
N ILE A 77 -3.97 -1.68 6.01
CA ILE A 77 -4.15 -3.12 6.19
C ILE A 77 -4.74 -3.33 7.59
N GLU A 78 -5.98 -3.83 7.65
CA GLU A 78 -6.77 -3.94 8.88
C GLU A 78 -6.07 -4.80 9.95
N GLU A 79 -5.30 -5.80 9.52
CA GLU A 79 -4.61 -6.77 10.36
C GLU A 79 -3.31 -6.22 10.99
N VAL A 80 -2.88 -5.01 10.61
CA VAL A 80 -1.64 -4.40 11.10
C VAL A 80 -1.96 -3.32 12.13
N ASP A 81 -1.32 -3.41 13.29
CA ASP A 81 -1.37 -2.37 14.32
C ASP A 81 -0.02 -1.62 14.42
N GLU A 82 -0.05 -0.35 14.84
CA GLU A 82 1.16 0.47 15.03
C GLU A 82 2.12 -0.07 16.11
N SER A 83 1.68 -1.02 16.93
CA SER A 83 2.51 -1.69 17.95
C SER A 83 3.33 -2.87 17.41
N PHE A 84 3.08 -3.33 16.19
CA PHE A 84 3.73 -4.52 15.65
C PHE A 84 5.24 -4.32 15.45
N HIS A 85 6.00 -5.41 15.51
CA HIS A 85 7.39 -5.43 15.11
C HIS A 85 7.50 -5.43 13.57
N ILE A 86 8.26 -4.50 13.00
CA ILE A 86 8.49 -4.46 11.55
C ILE A 86 9.94 -4.76 11.20
N THR A 87 10.14 -5.66 10.24
CA THR A 87 11.44 -5.93 9.61
C THR A 87 11.35 -5.64 8.12
N THR A 88 12.19 -4.73 7.62
CA THR A 88 12.25 -4.39 6.20
C THR A 88 13.51 -4.96 5.55
N ASN A 89 13.33 -5.71 4.47
CA ASN A 89 14.40 -6.28 3.66
C ASN A 89 14.40 -5.63 2.28
N ILE A 90 15.54 -5.09 1.86
CA ILE A 90 15.69 -4.47 0.54
C ILE A 90 16.48 -5.41 -0.36
N VAL A 91 15.83 -5.91 -1.39
CA VAL A 91 16.43 -6.70 -2.46
C VAL A 91 16.93 -5.76 -3.56
N ASN A 92 18.09 -6.06 -4.16
CA ASN A 92 18.74 -5.21 -5.17
C ASN A 92 19.12 -3.79 -4.69
N HIS A 93 19.44 -3.62 -3.40
CA HIS A 93 19.84 -2.33 -2.81
C HIS A 93 20.97 -1.59 -3.57
N HIS A 94 21.84 -2.33 -4.26
CA HIS A 94 22.94 -1.79 -5.07
C HIS A 94 22.47 -0.91 -6.26
N ARG A 95 21.20 -1.02 -6.68
CA ARG A 95 20.65 -0.22 -7.79
C ARG A 95 20.22 1.19 -7.39
N GLY A 96 20.30 1.54 -6.09
CA GLY A 96 19.83 2.81 -5.54
C GLY A 96 18.31 2.95 -5.63
N LEU A 97 17.66 3.66 -4.71
CA LEU A 97 16.20 3.79 -4.75
C LEU A 97 15.70 4.74 -5.82
N ALA A 98 16.53 5.62 -6.39
CA ALA A 98 16.07 6.68 -7.30
C ALA A 98 15.46 6.18 -8.63
N MET A 99 14.35 6.81 -9.04
CA MET A 99 13.80 6.90 -10.42
C MET A 99 13.12 5.66 -11.03
N THR A 100 12.73 4.65 -10.25
CA THR A 100 11.92 3.51 -10.75
C THR A 100 10.80 3.16 -9.78
N GLU A 101 9.84 2.35 -10.22
CA GLU A 101 8.89 1.69 -9.31
C GLU A 101 9.64 0.78 -8.32
N VAL A 102 9.11 0.69 -7.11
CA VAL A 102 9.59 -0.16 -6.02
C VAL A 102 8.41 -1.06 -5.63
N CYS A 103 8.55 -2.34 -5.95
CA CYS A 103 7.60 -3.36 -5.52
C CYS A 103 7.76 -3.57 -4.01
N THR A 104 6.65 -3.54 -3.29
CA THR A 104 6.60 -3.69 -1.84
C THR A 104 5.67 -4.83 -1.48
N MET A 105 6.17 -5.77 -0.70
CA MET A 105 5.44 -6.96 -0.29
C MET A 105 5.54 -7.16 1.22
N PRO A 106 4.56 -6.68 2.00
CA PRO A 106 4.44 -7.01 3.41
C PRO A 106 3.83 -8.40 3.58
N MET A 107 4.50 -9.23 4.37
CA MET A 107 3.98 -10.46 4.94
C MET A 107 3.59 -10.17 6.38
N VAL A 108 2.30 -10.21 6.67
CA VAL A 108 1.70 -9.89 7.97
C VAL A 108 1.51 -11.17 8.76
N MET A 109 2.09 -11.23 9.95
CA MET A 109 1.97 -12.34 10.89
C MET A 109 1.25 -11.85 12.15
N ALA A 110 -0.07 -11.64 12.05
CA ALA A 110 -0.85 -10.97 13.09
C ALA A 110 -0.78 -11.66 14.47
N GLU A 111 -0.79 -12.99 14.52
CA GLU A 111 -0.64 -13.76 15.76
C GLU A 111 0.67 -13.46 16.51
N TYR A 112 1.72 -13.10 15.77
CA TYR A 112 3.05 -12.80 16.28
C TYR A 112 3.32 -11.29 16.36
N GLU A 113 2.32 -10.45 16.09
CA GLU A 113 2.43 -8.99 16.06
C GLU A 113 3.64 -8.54 15.23
N THR A 114 3.87 -9.17 14.07
CA THR A 114 5.07 -8.94 13.26
C THR A 114 4.72 -8.74 11.78
N VAL A 115 5.43 -7.82 11.12
CA VAL A 115 5.35 -7.61 9.67
C VAL A 115 6.75 -7.71 9.05
N HIS A 116 6.88 -8.56 8.04
CA HIS A 116 8.08 -8.64 7.21
C HIS A 116 7.84 -7.95 5.87
N VAL A 117 8.47 -6.82 5.64
CA VAL A 117 8.37 -6.08 4.39
C VAL A 117 9.53 -6.43 3.48
N LEU A 118 9.23 -6.86 2.26
CA LEU A 118 10.21 -6.99 1.19
C LEU A 118 10.05 -5.83 0.20
N LEU A 119 11.13 -5.08 0.00
CA LEU A 119 11.23 -4.04 -1.02
C LEU A 119 12.09 -4.56 -2.17
N TYR A 120 11.47 -4.77 -3.32
CA TYR A 120 12.13 -5.25 -4.52
C TYR A 120 12.20 -4.15 -5.60
N LYS A 121 13.39 -4.03 -6.20
CA LYS A 121 13.61 -3.17 -7.36
C LYS A 121 13.97 -4.02 -8.57
N HIS A 122 13.24 -3.79 -9.67
CA HIS A 122 13.44 -4.46 -10.96
C HIS A 122 14.78 -4.13 -11.62
#